data_AF-A0A8X7ZTM8-F1
#
_entry.id   AF-A0A8X7ZTM8-F1
#
_cell.length_a   1.000
_cell.length_b   1.000
_cell.length_c   1.000
_cell.angle_alpha   90.00
_cell.angle_beta   90.00
_cell.angle_gamma   90.00
#
_symmetry.space_group_name_H-M   'P 1'
#
loop_
_entity.id
_entity.type
_entity.pdbx_description
1 polymer ?
#
loop_
_entity_poly.entity_id
_entity_poly.type
_entity_poly.pdbx_seq_one_letter_code
_entity_poly.pdbx_strand_id
1 'polypeptide(L)'
;MARCWSKDNSLGTRIVENKEGFKWKFYENIFFGQTKFECDLEFNDKGHPRRGRFVVYDNKKEARRRNCYQNCMWGVGVYGLYAFDEKDKKWDYEIPWPSKNRFESAAE
;
A
#
# COMPACT_ATOMS: atom_id res chain seq x y z
N MET A 1 -4.91 10.22 3.56
CA MET A 1 -3.69 10.58 2.80
C MET A 1 -2.95 9.31 2.40
N ALA A 2 -2.36 9.27 1.22
CA ALA A 2 -1.45 8.22 0.78
C ALA A 2 -0.18 8.83 0.18
N ARG A 3 0.99 8.55 0.77
CA ARG A 3 2.29 8.94 0.22
C ARG A 3 3.04 7.68 -0.16
N CYS A 4 3.28 7.48 -1.44
CA CYS A 4 3.89 6.23 -1.93
C CYS A 4 5.21 6.51 -2.64
N TRP A 5 6.18 5.63 -2.46
CA TRP A 5 7.47 5.69 -3.13
C TRP A 5 8.06 4.31 -3.35
N SER A 6 8.95 4.23 -4.31
CA SER A 6 9.91 3.15 -4.53
C SER A 6 11.31 3.74 -4.44
N LYS A 7 12.32 2.89 -4.28
CA LYS A 7 13.74 3.27 -4.22
C LYS A 7 14.13 4.25 -5.33
N ASP A 8 13.62 4.00 -6.54
CA ASP A 8 13.99 4.77 -7.74
C ASP A 8 12.89 5.73 -8.21
N ASN A 9 11.70 5.71 -7.59
CA ASN A 9 10.55 6.47 -8.10
C ASN A 9 9.55 6.87 -7.01
N SER A 10 9.42 8.17 -6.72
CA SER A 10 8.39 8.67 -5.80
C SER A 10 7.09 8.96 -6.53
N LEU A 11 5.96 8.45 -6.05
CA LEU A 11 4.63 8.73 -6.61
C LEU A 11 4.01 10.02 -6.02
N GLY A 12 4.69 10.62 -5.03
CA GLY A 12 4.26 11.80 -4.31
C GLY A 12 3.23 11.52 -3.21
N THR A 13 2.76 12.59 -2.58
CA THR A 13 1.67 12.56 -1.59
C THR A 13 0.36 12.87 -2.29
N ARG A 14 -0.65 12.02 -2.08
CA ARG A 14 -2.01 12.22 -2.56
C ARG A 14 -2.97 12.23 -1.37
N ILE A 15 -3.88 13.20 -1.38
CA ILE A 15 -5.06 13.16 -0.51
C ILE A 15 -6.10 12.37 -1.29
N VAL A 16 -6.62 11.31 -0.66
CA VAL A 16 -7.63 10.43 -1.24
C VAL A 16 -8.83 10.52 -0.32
N GLU A 17 -9.94 11.03 -0.81
CA GLU A 17 -11.17 11.13 -0.03
C GLU A 17 -11.86 9.76 0.07
N ASN A 18 -12.90 9.69 0.90
CA ASN A 18 -13.65 8.46 1.07
C ASN A 18 -14.32 8.06 -0.26
N LYS A 19 -14.11 6.80 -0.68
CA LYS A 19 -14.51 6.24 -1.99
C LYS A 19 -13.75 6.77 -3.21
N GLU A 20 -12.74 7.62 -3.02
CA GLU A 20 -11.81 7.93 -4.09
C GLU A 20 -10.73 6.85 -4.22
N GLY A 21 -10.17 6.75 -5.42
CA GLY A 21 -9.04 5.88 -5.70
C GLY A 21 -8.09 6.59 -6.64
N PHE A 22 -6.82 6.23 -6.56
CA PHE A 22 -5.83 6.65 -7.54
C PHE A 22 -5.13 5.42 -8.12
N LYS A 23 -4.75 5.53 -9.38
CA LYS A 23 -4.04 4.48 -10.11
C LYS A 23 -2.73 5.05 -10.62
N TRP A 24 -1.68 4.26 -10.49
CA TRP A 24 -0.42 4.51 -11.17
C TRP A 24 0.00 3.26 -11.94
N LYS A 25 0.92 3.45 -12.88
CA LYS A 25 1.57 2.37 -13.62
C LYS A 25 3.08 2.53 -13.43
N PHE A 26 3.77 1.41 -13.36
CA PHE A 26 5.21 1.36 -13.27
C PHE A 26 5.72 0.20 -14.12
N TYR A 27 6.99 0.25 -14.49
CA TYR A 27 7.67 -0.87 -15.11
C TYR A 27 8.47 -1.58 -14.04
N GLU A 28 8.33 -2.91 -13.96
CA GLU A 28 9.11 -3.72 -13.05
C GLU A 28 10.52 -3.89 -13.60
N ASN A 29 11.53 -3.64 -12.78
CA ASN A 29 12.92 -3.80 -13.17
C ASN A 29 13.38 -5.25 -12.90
N ILE A 30 12.98 -6.16 -13.78
CA ILE A 30 13.12 -7.62 -13.59
C ILE A 30 14.60 -8.09 -13.59
N PHE A 31 15.51 -7.35 -14.24
CA PHE A 31 16.86 -7.84 -14.50
C PHE A 31 17.93 -7.47 -13.46
N PHE A 32 17.81 -6.33 -12.75
CA PHE A 32 18.88 -5.84 -11.88
C PHE A 32 18.41 -5.13 -10.59
N GLY A 33 17.17 -5.34 -10.15
CA GLY A 33 16.67 -4.65 -8.96
C GLY A 33 15.48 -5.30 -8.24
N GLN A 34 15.31 -4.93 -6.97
CA GLN A 34 14.08 -5.17 -6.23
C GLN A 34 13.13 -4.00 -6.47
N THR A 35 12.00 -4.26 -7.14
CA THR A 35 10.96 -3.26 -7.32
C THR A 35 10.04 -3.34 -6.10
N LYS A 36 10.23 -2.43 -5.14
CA LYS A 36 9.45 -2.35 -3.91
C LYS A 36 8.76 -1.00 -3.83
N PHE A 37 7.44 -0.99 -3.67
CA PHE A 37 6.66 0.21 -3.37
C PHE A 37 6.16 0.18 -1.94
N GLU A 38 6.50 1.22 -1.22
CA GLU A 38 6.04 1.48 0.14
C GLU A 38 5.11 2.69 0.13
N CYS A 39 4.08 2.64 0.96
CA CYS A 39 3.13 3.71 1.14
C CYS A 39 2.93 4.01 2.62
N ASP A 40 3.10 5.27 2.97
CA ASP A 40 2.59 5.81 4.21
C ASP A 40 1.13 6.19 3.99
N LEU A 41 0.25 5.51 4.71
CA LEU A 41 -1.19 5.68 4.65
C LEU A 41 -1.69 6.32 5.94
N GLU A 42 -2.61 7.26 5.78
CA GLU A 42 -3.38 7.86 6.86
C GLU A 42 -4.87 7.73 6.54
N PHE A 43 -5.61 7.13 7.46
CA PHE A 43 -7.05 6.98 7.40
C PHE A 43 -7.68 7.61 8.63
N ASN A 44 -8.58 8.58 8.43
CA ASN A 44 -9.28 9.24 9.52
C ASN A 44 -10.66 8.58 9.71
N ASP A 45 -10.83 7.85 10.81
CA ASP A 45 -12.10 7.27 11.19
C ASP A 45 -12.76 8.14 12.27
N LYS A 46 -13.69 9.01 11.86
CA LYS A 46 -14.50 9.86 12.76
C LYS A 46 -13.67 10.66 13.79
N GLY A 47 -12.50 11.15 13.41
CA GLY A 47 -11.62 11.91 14.30
C GLY A 47 -10.50 11.10 14.94
N HIS A 48 -10.41 9.80 14.68
CA HIS A 48 -9.29 8.95 15.08
C HIS A 48 -8.40 8.64 13.87
N PRO A 49 -7.33 9.44 13.63
CA PRO A 49 -6.40 9.17 12.54
C PRO A 49 -5.57 7.92 12.84
N ARG A 50 -5.63 6.95 11.93
CA ARG A 50 -4.76 5.76 11.90
C ARG A 50 -3.69 5.99 10.85
N ARG A 51 -2.44 5.69 11.22
CA ARG A 51 -1.26 5.96 10.40
C ARG A 51 -0.39 4.74 10.34
N GLY A 52 0.13 4.41 9.16
CA GLY A 52 0.99 3.26 9.02
C GLY A 52 1.75 3.25 7.71
N ARG A 53 2.94 2.66 7.75
CA ARG A 53 3.74 2.33 6.57
C ARG A 53 3.42 0.91 6.13
N PHE A 54 3.12 0.75 4.85
CA PHE A 54 2.77 -0.52 4.24
C PHE A 54 3.58 -0.75 2.98
N VAL A 55 4.02 -1.99 2.78
CA VAL A 55 4.59 -2.40 1.49
C VAL A 55 3.43 -2.85 0.61
N VAL A 56 3.11 -2.06 -0.42
CA VAL A 56 1.95 -2.31 -1.30
C VAL A 56 2.32 -3.14 -2.53
N TYR A 57 3.60 -3.21 -2.86
CA TYR A 57 4.11 -4.05 -3.93
C TYR A 57 5.57 -4.41 -3.64
N ASP A 58 5.92 -5.68 -3.87
CA ASP A 58 7.28 -6.18 -3.82
C ASP A 58 7.39 -7.31 -4.82
N ASN A 59 8.28 -7.18 -5.80
CA ASN A 59 8.46 -8.20 -6.81
C ASN A 59 9.08 -9.50 -6.27
N LYS A 60 9.78 -9.45 -5.14
CA LYS A 60 10.25 -10.65 -4.44
C LYS A 60 9.16 -11.39 -3.68
N LYS A 61 7.93 -10.82 -3.66
CA LYS A 61 6.74 -11.38 -2.98
C LYS A 61 6.92 -11.59 -1.47
N GLU A 62 7.86 -10.91 -0.82
CA GLU A 62 8.11 -11.08 0.61
C GLU A 62 7.03 -10.42 1.47
N ALA A 63 6.40 -9.35 0.96
CA ALA A 63 5.51 -8.51 1.75
C ALA A 63 4.00 -8.77 1.56
N ARG A 64 3.59 -9.46 0.49
CA ARG A 64 2.17 -9.70 0.18
C ARG A 64 1.88 -11.19 0.22
N ARG A 65 0.80 -11.58 0.91
CA ARG A 65 0.36 -12.98 0.97
C ARG A 65 -0.20 -13.47 -0.36
N ARG A 66 -0.98 -12.63 -1.05
CA ARG A 66 -1.55 -12.98 -2.36
C ARG A 66 -0.65 -12.63 -3.53
N ASN A 67 -0.75 -13.38 -4.63
CA ASN A 67 -0.13 -12.96 -5.88
C ASN A 67 -0.90 -11.77 -6.46
N CYS A 68 -0.15 -10.79 -6.95
CA CYS A 68 -0.66 -9.78 -7.86
C CYS A 68 -0.21 -10.17 -9.28
N TYR A 69 -1.13 -10.29 -10.23
CA TYR A 69 -0.79 -10.70 -11.60
C TYR A 69 -0.75 -9.51 -12.56
N GLN A 70 -1.87 -8.79 -12.74
CA GLN A 70 -1.94 -7.67 -13.68
C GLN A 70 -2.25 -6.34 -12.99
N ASN A 71 -3.22 -6.30 -12.07
CA ASN A 71 -3.53 -5.09 -11.32
C ASN A 71 -3.50 -5.37 -9.81
N CYS A 72 -2.73 -4.60 -9.07
CA CYS A 72 -2.74 -4.64 -7.62
C CYS A 72 -3.67 -3.55 -7.12
N MET A 73 -4.82 -3.93 -6.55
CA MET A 73 -5.74 -2.96 -5.95
C MET A 73 -5.72 -3.12 -4.42
N TRP A 74 -5.60 -1.99 -3.75
CA TRP A 74 -5.61 -1.87 -2.30
C TRP A 74 -6.76 -0.97 -1.87
N GLY A 75 -7.56 -1.47 -0.93
CA GLY A 75 -8.61 -0.75 -0.24
C GLY A 75 -8.10 -0.38 1.15
N VAL A 76 -8.21 0.89 1.53
CA VAL A 76 -7.87 1.34 2.87
C VAL A 76 -9.17 1.47 3.65
N GLY A 77 -9.23 0.82 4.82
CA GLY A 77 -10.41 0.89 5.68
C GLY A 77 -10.05 0.95 7.15
N VAL A 78 -11.09 0.89 7.98
CA VAL A 78 -10.97 1.03 9.44
C VAL A 78 -9.97 0.04 10.02
N TYR A 79 -9.98 -1.22 9.59
CA TYR A 79 -9.14 -2.26 10.18
C TYR A 79 -7.73 -2.37 9.58
N GLY A 80 -7.52 -1.85 8.38
CA GLY A 80 -6.21 -1.90 7.70
C GLY A 80 -6.35 -1.86 6.19
N LEU A 81 -5.53 -2.67 5.52
CA LEU A 81 -5.50 -2.82 4.08
C LEU A 81 -6.23 -4.09 3.64
N TYR A 82 -7.03 -3.92 2.61
CA TYR A 82 -7.75 -4.97 1.91
C TYR A 82 -7.14 -5.12 0.54
N ALA A 83 -6.81 -6.34 0.13
CA ALA A 83 -6.42 -6.61 -1.25
C ALA A 83 -7.63 -7.08 -2.04
N PHE A 84 -7.73 -6.60 -3.28
CA PHE A 84 -8.70 -7.16 -4.21
C PHE A 84 -8.16 -8.46 -4.80
N ASP A 85 -9.00 -9.50 -4.75
CA ASP A 85 -8.75 -10.76 -5.42
C ASP A 85 -9.34 -10.75 -6.82
N GLU A 86 -8.50 -10.75 -7.86
CA GLU A 86 -8.96 -10.76 -9.24
C GLU A 86 -9.66 -12.08 -9.62
N LYS A 87 -9.34 -13.20 -8.94
CA LYS A 87 -9.95 -14.51 -9.22
C LYS A 87 -11.36 -14.59 -8.64
N ASP A 88 -11.50 -14.20 -7.38
CA ASP A 88 -12.77 -14.31 -6.64
C ASP A 88 -13.63 -13.03 -6.73
N LYS A 89 -13.09 -11.97 -7.34
CA LYS A 89 -13.71 -10.63 -7.51
C LYS A 89 -14.20 -10.02 -6.19
N LYS A 90 -13.44 -10.19 -5.12
CA LYS A 90 -13.79 -9.72 -3.77
C LYS A 90 -12.65 -8.97 -3.11
N TRP A 91 -13.01 -8.10 -2.17
CA TRP A 91 -12.07 -7.48 -1.26
C TRP A 91 -11.93 -8.35 -0.02
N ASP A 92 -10.70 -8.69 0.31
CA ASP A 92 -10.41 -9.47 1.51
C ASP A 92 -9.36 -8.73 2.34
N TYR A 93 -9.50 -8.84 3.65
CA TYR A 93 -8.58 -8.25 4.61
C TYR A 93 -7.20 -8.94 4.56
N GLU A 94 -6.13 -8.16 4.44
CA GLU A 94 -4.77 -8.70 4.34
C GLU A 94 -3.84 -8.19 5.44
N ILE A 95 -3.78 -6.86 5.65
CA ILE A 95 -2.78 -6.26 6.52
C ILE A 95 -3.46 -5.38 7.58
N PRO A 96 -3.32 -5.68 8.89
CA PRO A 96 -3.79 -4.80 9.95
C PRO A 96 -3.07 -3.46 9.94
N TRP A 97 -3.72 -2.41 10.46
CA TRP A 97 -2.97 -1.23 10.89
C TRP A 97 -1.88 -1.62 11.89
N PRO A 98 -0.66 -1.04 11.78
CA PRO A 98 0.38 -1.29 12.75
C PRO A 98 -0.08 -0.80 14.13
N SER A 99 0.22 -1.60 15.17
CA SER A 99 -0.16 -1.29 16.56
C SER A 99 0.52 -0.04 17.12
N LYS A 100 1.61 0.41 16.49
CA LYS A 100 2.24 1.71 16.73
C LYS A 100 2.07 2.54 15.45
N ASN A 101 1.60 3.78 15.57
CA ASN A 101 1.57 4.77 14.50
C ASN A 101 3.02 5.13 14.08
N ARG A 102 3.70 4.23 13.37
CA ARG A 102 5.11 4.41 12.99
C ARG A 102 5.18 5.24 11.71
N PHE A 103 5.32 6.54 11.88
CA PHE A 103 6.09 7.36 10.94
C PHE A 103 7.59 7.39 11.31
N GLU A 104 7.97 6.84 12.46
CA GLU A 104 9.35 6.80 12.98
C GLU A 104 9.86 5.36 13.05
N SER A 105 10.53 4.87 12.00
CA SER A 105 11.68 3.94 12.09
C SER A 105 12.29 3.77 10.69
N ALA A 106 12.74 4.88 10.10
CA ALA A 106 13.66 4.85 8.97
C ALA A 106 14.62 6.03 9.13
N ALA A 107 15.38 6.00 10.21
CA ALA A 107 16.59 6.76 10.43
C ALA A 107 17.49 5.87 11.30
N GLU A 108 18.16 4.93 10.66
CA GLU A 108 19.46 4.42 11.09
C GLU A 108 20.47 4.82 10.01
#